data_AF-A0A379XYC3-F1
#
_entry.id   AF-A0A379XYC3-F1
#
_cell.length_a   1.000
_cell.length_b   1.000
_cell.length_c   1.000
_cell.angle_alpha   90.00
_cell.angle_beta   90.00
_cell.angle_gamma   90.00
#
_symmetry.space_group_name_H-M   'P 1'
#
loop_
_entity.id
_entity.type
_entity.pdbx_description
1 polymer ?
#
loop_
_entity_poly.entity_id
_entity_poly.type
_entity_poly.pdbx_seq_one_letter_code
_entity_poly.pdbx_strand_id
1 'polypeptide(L)'
;MLDGDDLSRQLAFDAGCIVAYDVKDGMEISSFGHECDDSYDLIHDDEVFKFVSRSLFERYSSYENEDDEPLYRPLRETLSEDELSSAFNEFMMNLVFFRLNKNIPVDNLEVIRSILRENCYFPPEYVFIKGQIVDDF
;
A
#
# COMPACT_ATOMS: atom_id res chain seq x y z
N MET A 1 9.64 -22.13 10.21
CA MET A 1 9.47 -21.00 11.16
C MET A 1 9.56 -19.77 10.30
N LEU A 2 8.55 -18.89 10.33
CA LEU A 2 8.70 -17.55 9.77
C LEU A 2 9.67 -16.81 10.69
N ASP A 3 10.62 -16.07 10.12
CA ASP A 3 11.47 -15.15 10.88
C ASP A 3 10.59 -14.11 11.60
N GLY A 4 11.11 -13.52 12.69
CA GLY A 4 10.35 -12.60 13.55
C GLY A 4 9.72 -11.43 12.78
N ASP A 5 10.40 -10.95 11.74
CA ASP A 5 9.92 -9.86 10.88
C ASP A 5 8.78 -10.30 9.96
N ASP A 6 8.83 -11.53 9.42
CA ASP A 6 7.76 -12.06 8.58
C ASP A 6 6.47 -12.29 9.38
N LEU A 7 6.58 -12.67 10.65
CA LEU A 7 5.41 -12.73 11.54
C LEU A 7 4.81 -11.34 11.76
N SER A 8 5.65 -10.32 11.95
CA SER A 8 5.21 -8.92 12.12
C SER A 8 4.46 -8.41 10.88
N ARG A 9 4.99 -8.69 9.68
CA ARG A 9 4.36 -8.31 8.41
C ARG A 9 3.04 -9.05 8.16
N GLN A 10 3.01 -10.34 8.44
CA GLN A 10 1.77 -11.12 8.35
C GLN A 10 0.71 -10.56 9.30
N LEU A 11 1.08 -10.17 10.53
CA LEU A 11 0.17 -9.52 11.47
C LEU A 11 -0.31 -8.15 10.95
N ALA A 12 0.57 -7.35 10.35
CA ALA A 12 0.19 -6.07 9.75
C ALA A 12 -0.85 -6.27 8.63
N PHE A 13 -0.71 -7.32 7.83
CA PHE A 13 -1.68 -7.69 6.81
C PHE A 13 -2.98 -8.23 7.43
N ASP A 14 -2.93 -9.25 8.27
CA ASP A 14 -4.13 -9.96 8.75
C ASP A 14 -4.98 -9.16 9.75
N ALA A 15 -4.31 -8.38 10.60
CA ALA A 15 -4.94 -7.76 11.77
C ALA A 15 -4.61 -6.26 11.91
N GLY A 16 -3.67 -5.75 11.12
CA GLY A 16 -3.16 -4.39 11.23
C GLY A 16 -3.55 -3.50 10.06
N CYS A 17 -2.66 -2.57 9.76
CA CYS A 17 -2.80 -1.61 8.67
C CYS A 17 -1.49 -1.52 7.88
N ILE A 18 -1.61 -1.56 6.56
CA ILE A 18 -0.53 -1.31 5.59
C ILE A 18 -0.97 -0.13 4.74
N VAL A 19 -0.06 0.78 4.45
CA VAL A 19 -0.31 1.92 3.58
C VAL A 19 0.75 2.01 2.50
N ALA A 20 0.37 2.52 1.35
CA ALA A 20 1.27 2.83 0.26
C ALA A 20 1.13 4.31 -0.09
N TYR A 21 2.26 4.99 -0.22
CA TYR A 21 2.36 6.39 -0.67
C TYR A 21 3.05 6.45 -2.02
N ASP A 22 2.80 7.52 -2.78
CA ASP A 22 3.69 7.88 -3.89
C ASP A 22 5.14 8.00 -3.38
N VAL A 23 6.09 7.60 -4.21
CA VAL A 23 7.51 7.55 -3.85
C VAL A 23 8.05 8.87 -3.35
N LYS A 24 7.55 10.03 -3.82
CA LYS A 24 8.02 11.34 -3.35
C LYS A 24 7.58 11.59 -1.91
N ASP A 25 6.33 11.28 -1.61
CA ASP A 25 5.74 11.46 -0.29
C ASP A 25 6.29 10.43 0.70
N GLY A 26 6.40 9.17 0.27
CA GLY A 26 6.99 8.10 1.06
C GLY A 26 8.46 8.36 1.43
N MET A 27 9.24 8.93 0.51
CA MET A 27 10.62 9.32 0.79
C MET A 27 10.74 10.46 1.80
N GLU A 28 9.76 11.38 1.84
CA GLU A 28 9.71 12.40 2.87
C GLU A 28 9.47 11.78 4.25
N ILE A 29 8.54 10.82 4.36
CA ILE A 29 8.24 10.09 5.60
C ILE A 29 9.47 9.28 6.07
N SER A 30 10.10 8.50 5.17
CA SER A 30 11.22 7.62 5.54
C SER A 30 12.48 8.39 5.96
N SER A 31 12.68 9.60 5.42
CA SER A 31 13.81 10.47 5.75
C SER A 31 13.84 10.91 7.23
N PHE A 32 12.75 10.76 7.98
CA PHE A 32 12.69 11.07 9.42
C PHE A 32 13.20 9.94 10.32
N GLY A 33 13.77 8.85 9.77
CA GLY A 33 14.40 7.79 10.56
C GLY A 33 13.48 6.64 10.93
N HIS A 34 12.45 6.39 10.11
CA HIS A 34 11.47 5.31 10.28
C HIS A 34 11.98 3.93 9.79
N GLU A 35 13.30 3.74 9.79
CA GLU A 35 13.95 2.48 9.42
C GLU A 35 13.95 1.55 10.64
N CYS A 36 13.00 0.61 10.67
CA CYS A 36 13.00 -0.55 11.57
C CYS A 36 13.00 -0.24 13.09
N ASP A 37 12.31 0.81 13.54
CA ASP A 37 12.01 1.00 14.97
C ASP A 37 10.49 0.97 15.22
N ASP A 38 10.05 -0.02 16.00
CA ASP A 38 8.68 -0.13 16.52
C ASP A 38 8.35 0.99 17.54
N SER A 39 9.15 2.06 17.64
CA SER A 39 8.84 3.30 18.36
C SER A 39 8.06 4.32 17.52
N TYR A 40 8.07 4.17 16.19
CA TYR A 40 7.30 5.02 15.28
C TYR A 40 5.93 4.43 14.97
N ASP A 41 4.97 5.31 14.67
CA ASP A 41 3.61 4.92 14.32
C ASP A 41 3.52 4.31 12.90
N LEU A 42 4.36 4.80 11.99
CA LEU A 42 4.54 4.29 10.61
C LEU A 42 5.95 3.73 10.46
N ILE A 43 6.06 2.52 9.92
CA ILE A 43 7.33 1.81 9.77
C ILE A 43 7.49 1.46 8.30
N HIS A 44 8.58 1.94 7.68
CA HIS A 44 8.88 1.64 6.28
C HIS A 44 9.21 0.14 6.14
N ASP A 45 8.52 -0.54 5.22
CA ASP A 45 8.64 -2.00 5.08
C ASP A 45 8.16 -2.47 3.70
N ASP A 46 9.01 -2.34 2.67
CA ASP A 46 8.66 -2.71 1.29
C ASP A 46 8.34 -4.21 1.12
N GLU A 47 8.81 -5.06 2.04
CA GLU A 47 8.49 -6.49 2.06
C GLU A 47 7.01 -6.78 2.33
N VAL A 48 6.23 -5.80 2.83
CA VAL A 48 4.78 -5.99 2.96
C VAL A 48 4.06 -6.08 1.62
N PHE A 49 4.70 -5.59 0.54
CA PHE A 49 4.19 -5.68 -0.82
C PHE A 49 3.80 -7.12 -1.18
N LYS A 50 4.56 -8.13 -0.74
CA LYS A 50 4.26 -9.55 -1.05
C LYS A 50 2.90 -10.03 -0.54
N PHE A 51 2.35 -9.39 0.49
CA PHE A 51 1.04 -9.73 1.04
C PHE A 51 -0.10 -9.00 0.34
N VAL A 52 0.15 -7.78 -0.16
CA VAL A 52 -0.88 -6.92 -0.78
C VAL A 52 -0.85 -6.93 -2.31
N SER A 53 0.22 -7.43 -2.93
CA SER A 53 0.48 -7.38 -4.38
C SER A 53 -0.65 -7.97 -5.21
N ARG A 54 -1.26 -9.06 -4.75
CA ARG A 54 -2.41 -9.67 -5.42
C ARG A 54 -3.62 -8.74 -5.43
N SER A 55 -3.99 -8.18 -4.29
CA SER A 55 -5.13 -7.25 -4.19
C SER A 55 -4.87 -5.98 -5.02
N LEU A 56 -3.63 -5.50 -5.04
CA LEU A 56 -3.22 -4.37 -5.87
C LEU A 56 -3.29 -4.70 -7.36
N PHE A 57 -2.83 -5.88 -7.78
CA PHE A 57 -2.91 -6.32 -9.17
C PHE A 57 -4.37 -6.44 -9.63
N GLU A 58 -5.22 -7.07 -8.82
CA GLU A 58 -6.66 -7.18 -9.10
C GLU A 58 -7.30 -5.80 -9.25
N ARG A 59 -6.98 -4.85 -8.35
CA ARG A 59 -7.43 -3.45 -8.43
C ARG A 59 -6.91 -2.75 -9.68
N TYR A 60 -5.60 -2.79 -9.91
CA TYR A 60 -4.95 -2.15 -11.06
C TYR A 60 -5.52 -2.68 -12.38
N SER A 61 -5.71 -3.99 -12.50
CA SER A 61 -6.28 -4.63 -13.69
C SER A 61 -7.70 -4.15 -14.04
N SER A 62 -8.41 -3.55 -13.06
CA SER A 62 -9.75 -2.99 -13.23
C SER A 62 -9.76 -1.51 -13.62
N TYR A 63 -8.60 -0.82 -13.61
CA TYR A 63 -8.50 0.58 -14.01
C TYR A 63 -8.87 0.75 -15.47
N GLU A 64 -9.47 1.89 -15.78
CA GLU A 64 -9.82 2.27 -17.13
C GLU A 64 -8.55 2.48 -17.96
N ASN A 65 -8.52 1.93 -19.17
CA ASN A 65 -7.45 2.19 -20.10
C ASN A 65 -7.72 3.50 -20.86
N GLU A 66 -6.99 4.57 -20.53
CA GLU A 66 -7.10 5.87 -21.21
C GLU A 66 -6.77 5.79 -22.70
N ASP A 67 -5.94 4.84 -23.13
CA ASP A 67 -5.58 4.66 -24.55
C ASP A 67 -6.70 3.95 -25.36
N ASP A 68 -7.72 3.40 -24.70
CA ASP A 68 -8.87 2.71 -25.33
C ASP A 68 -10.06 3.65 -25.55
N GLU A 69 -9.80 4.93 -25.82
CA GLU A 69 -10.89 5.88 -26.13
C GLU A 69 -11.66 5.45 -27.40
N PRO A 70 -13.00 5.58 -27.41
CA PRO A 70 -13.86 6.15 -26.37
C PRO A 70 -14.46 5.10 -25.41
N LEU A 71 -14.00 3.84 -25.46
CA LEU A 71 -14.62 2.74 -24.74
C LEU A 71 -14.13 2.62 -23.29
N TYR A 72 -12.92 3.11 -22.99
CA TYR A 72 -12.32 3.12 -21.64
C TYR A 72 -12.45 1.78 -20.92
N ARG A 73 -12.26 0.67 -21.65
CA ARG A 73 -12.41 -0.66 -21.06
C ARG A 73 -11.32 -0.89 -20.00
N PRO A 74 -11.58 -1.76 -19.01
CA PRO A 74 -10.59 -2.12 -18.01
C PRO A 74 -9.28 -2.63 -18.62
N LEU A 75 -8.13 -2.34 -18.01
CA LEU A 75 -6.81 -2.77 -18.49
C LEU A 75 -6.73 -4.27 -18.77
N ARG A 76 -7.38 -5.11 -17.94
CA ARG A 76 -7.46 -6.57 -18.16
C ARG A 76 -8.19 -7.00 -19.44
N GLU A 77 -8.98 -6.12 -20.04
CA GLU A 77 -9.73 -6.38 -21.27
C GLU A 77 -9.03 -5.81 -22.52
N THR A 78 -8.04 -4.95 -22.32
CA THR A 78 -7.34 -4.23 -23.40
C THR A 78 -5.88 -4.64 -23.55
N LEU A 79 -5.23 -5.08 -22.47
CA LEU A 79 -3.84 -5.51 -22.45
C LEU A 79 -3.73 -7.04 -22.44
N SER A 80 -2.64 -7.54 -23.02
CA SER A 80 -2.22 -8.93 -22.78
C SER A 80 -1.74 -9.12 -21.34
N GLU A 81 -1.65 -10.37 -20.88
CA GLU A 81 -1.19 -10.69 -19.53
C GLU A 81 0.25 -10.18 -19.26
N ASP A 82 1.15 -10.30 -20.24
CA ASP A 82 2.53 -9.83 -20.14
C ASP A 82 2.63 -8.30 -20.08
N GLU A 83 1.83 -7.60 -20.90
CA GLU A 83 1.74 -6.13 -20.89
C GLU A 83 1.17 -5.64 -19.56
N LEU A 84 0.07 -6.24 -19.10
CA LEU A 84 -0.57 -5.87 -17.84
C LEU A 84 0.36 -6.09 -16.65
N SER A 85 1.06 -7.22 -16.61
CA SER A 85 2.04 -7.53 -15.57
C SER A 85 3.21 -6.54 -15.59
N SER A 86 3.72 -6.21 -16.76
CA SER A 86 4.82 -5.24 -16.90
C SER A 86 4.38 -3.84 -16.45
N ALA A 87 3.22 -3.38 -16.91
CA ALA A 87 2.66 -2.09 -16.54
C ALA A 87 2.36 -2.00 -15.03
N PHE A 88 1.86 -3.08 -14.43
CA PHE A 88 1.67 -3.17 -12.98
C PHE A 88 3.00 -3.02 -12.22
N ASN A 89 4.06 -3.72 -12.65
CA ASN A 89 5.36 -3.62 -12.00
C ASN A 89 5.93 -2.19 -12.09
N GLU A 90 5.83 -1.55 -13.26
CA GLU A 90 6.24 -0.15 -13.43
C GLU A 90 5.43 0.81 -12.55
N PHE A 91 4.11 0.59 -12.45
CA PHE A 91 3.25 1.38 -11.59
C PHE A 91 3.63 1.22 -10.10
N MET A 92 3.87 -0.02 -9.65
CA MET A 92 4.28 -0.33 -8.27
C MET A 92 5.64 0.26 -7.89
N MET A 93 6.55 0.48 -8.84
CA MET A 93 7.85 1.15 -8.57
C MET A 93 7.69 2.60 -8.11
N ASN A 94 6.53 3.22 -8.32
CA ASN A 94 6.22 4.56 -7.83
C ASN A 94 5.60 4.57 -6.43
N LEU A 95 5.52 3.42 -5.75
CA LEU A 95 4.94 3.31 -4.42
C LEU A 95 5.99 2.93 -3.38
N VAL A 96 5.82 3.46 -2.18
CA VAL A 96 6.59 3.09 -0.99
C VAL A 96 5.62 2.57 0.07
N PHE A 97 5.96 1.43 0.68
CA PHE A 97 5.04 0.74 1.58
C PHE A 97 5.44 0.90 3.05
N PHE A 98 4.43 1.11 3.89
CA PHE A 98 4.60 1.20 5.32
C PHE A 98 3.59 0.28 6.01
N ARG A 99 3.97 -0.23 7.17
CA ARG A 99 3.04 -0.83 8.13
C ARG A 99 2.84 0.10 9.31
N LEU A 100 1.62 0.13 9.84
CA LEU A 100 1.39 0.75 11.14
C LEU A 100 2.02 -0.10 12.24
N ASN A 101 2.41 0.57 13.31
CA ASN A 101 2.82 -0.07 14.54
C ASN A 101 1.72 -1.01 15.06
N LYS A 102 2.10 -2.22 15.46
CA LYS A 102 1.18 -3.23 16.00
C LYS A 102 0.41 -2.79 17.26
N ASN A 103 0.91 -1.76 17.95
CA ASN A 103 0.26 -1.22 19.14
C ASN A 103 -0.88 -0.23 18.81
N ILE A 104 -1.01 0.19 17.55
CA ILE A 104 -2.07 1.11 17.11
C ILE A 104 -3.36 0.31 16.86
N PRO A 105 -4.49 0.67 17.50
CA PRO A 105 -5.75 -0.01 17.31
C PRO A 105 -6.35 0.34 15.93
N VAL A 106 -6.40 -0.64 15.02
CA VAL A 106 -6.91 -0.42 13.66
C VAL A 106 -8.44 -0.45 13.53
N ASP A 107 -9.15 -0.77 14.61
CA ASP A 107 -10.63 -0.70 14.67
C ASP A 107 -11.15 0.74 14.70
N ASN A 108 -10.26 1.72 14.91
CA ASN A 108 -10.60 3.13 14.95
C ASN A 108 -10.00 3.86 13.74
N LEU A 109 -10.80 4.00 12.68
CA LEU A 109 -10.37 4.66 11.44
C LEU A 109 -9.93 6.11 11.66
N GLU A 110 -10.54 6.83 12.61
CA GLU A 110 -10.16 8.22 12.90
C GLU A 110 -8.75 8.32 13.49
N VAL A 111 -8.35 7.34 14.31
CA VAL A 111 -6.98 7.27 14.84
C VAL A 111 -5.99 7.03 13.71
N ILE A 112 -6.28 6.08 12.82
CA ILE A 112 -5.41 5.82 11.66
C ILE A 112 -5.33 7.08 10.79
N ARG A 113 -6.46 7.73 10.45
CA ARG A 113 -6.46 8.98 9.67
C ARG A 113 -5.64 10.09 10.32
N SER A 114 -5.71 10.26 11.64
CA SER A 114 -4.91 11.26 12.36
C SER A 114 -3.42 10.98 12.16
N ILE A 115 -3.01 9.73 12.38
CA ILE A 115 -1.61 9.31 12.23
C ILE A 115 -1.12 9.56 10.81
N LEU A 116 -1.87 9.14 9.79
CA LEU A 116 -1.47 9.32 8.39
C LEU A 116 -1.32 10.81 8.03
N ARG A 117 -2.24 11.67 8.48
CA ARG A 117 -2.19 13.12 8.24
C ARG A 117 -1.06 13.83 9.00
N GLU A 118 -0.71 13.32 10.18
CA GLU A 118 0.40 13.87 10.98
C GLU A 118 1.75 13.54 10.37
N ASN A 119 1.85 12.41 9.66
CA ASN A 119 3.10 11.96 9.04
C ASN A 119 3.25 12.42 7.58
N CYS A 120 2.16 12.67 6.86
CA CYS A 120 2.21 13.17 5.49
C CYS A 120 1.02 14.10 5.19
N TYR A 121 1.29 15.20 4.50
CA TYR A 121 0.25 16.11 4.04
C TYR A 121 -0.64 15.49 2.96
N PHE A 122 -0.03 14.70 2.06
CA PHE A 122 -0.75 14.01 0.99
C PHE A 122 -1.35 12.70 1.53
N PRO A 123 -2.57 12.34 1.08
CA PRO A 123 -3.16 11.07 1.46
C PRO A 123 -2.36 9.91 0.86
N PRO A 124 -2.39 8.73 1.50
CA PRO A 124 -1.86 7.51 0.88
C PRO A 124 -2.62 7.15 -0.40
N GLU A 125 -1.92 6.56 -1.35
CA GLU A 125 -2.51 5.99 -2.58
C GLU A 125 -3.35 4.74 -2.26
N TYR A 126 -2.88 3.92 -1.31
CA TYR A 126 -3.60 2.74 -0.87
C TYR A 126 -3.55 2.59 0.65
N VAL A 127 -4.68 2.21 1.23
CA VAL A 127 -4.79 1.81 2.63
C VAL A 127 -5.39 0.42 2.71
N PHE A 128 -4.69 -0.47 3.41
CA PHE A 128 -5.14 -1.82 3.71
C PHE A 128 -5.43 -1.90 5.20
N ILE A 129 -6.64 -2.32 5.56
CA ILE A 129 -6.99 -2.62 6.95
C ILE A 129 -7.42 -4.07 7.01
N LYS A 130 -6.72 -4.88 7.81
CA LYS A 130 -6.97 -6.33 7.95
C LYS A 130 -7.04 -7.03 6.58
N GLY A 131 -6.11 -6.66 5.70
CA GLY A 131 -5.91 -7.26 4.38
C GLY A 131 -6.87 -6.76 3.30
N GLN A 132 -7.77 -5.82 3.61
CA GLN A 132 -8.76 -5.29 2.68
C GLN A 132 -8.39 -3.86 2.28
N ILE A 133 -8.46 -3.55 0.98
CA ILE A 133 -8.31 -2.18 0.47
C ILE A 133 -9.49 -1.33 0.96
N VAL A 134 -9.20 -0.14 1.44
CA VAL A 134 -10.19 0.87 1.86
C VAL A 134 -10.10 2.06 0.90
N ASP A 135 -11.18 2.31 0.15
CA ASP A 135 -11.23 3.34 -0.90
C ASP A 135 -11.35 4.78 -0.38
N ASP A 136 -12.13 5.00 0.67
CA ASP A 136 -12.38 6.33 1.23
C ASP A 136 -11.48 6.57 2.45
N PHE A 137 -10.21 6.94 2.26
CA PHE A 137 -9.27 7.21 3.36
C PHE A 137 -8.73 8.65 3.43
#